data_AF-A0A817NQ31-F1
#
_entry.id   AF-A0A817NQ31-F1
#
_cell.length_a   1.000
_cell.length_b   1.000
_cell.length_c   1.000
_cell.angle_alpha   90.00
_cell.angle_beta   90.00
_cell.angle_gamma   90.00
#
_symmetry.space_group_name_H-M   'P 1'
#
loop_
_entity.id
_entity.type
_entity.pdbx_description
1 polymer ?
#
loop_
_entity_poly.entity_id
_entity_poly.type
_entity_poly.pdbx_seq_one_letter_code
_entity_poly.pdbx_strand_id
1 'polypeptide(L)'
;MLTAPGNVYIRRDPKTPTKSNVQIVLLDHGLYVTIAPKDREALCQLWKSIILKDEVKMKQYSLVLGVQEKDYLTFATVLSMRPIHRPIHDLAILPEIWDRMSPDEQIAARAQGKIRLPSEKEFLNMSPQQKMAIRKDFIVIFNDIQDSVLRTLHDMPRPLLMILRNLNQIRSTIRDHGNLIDRHTIMARSAILGARKYERPQRLFKDRIYARLELFMFDLILFKDRMERWLKYKLFKVLVLFGYVSKETEDMIEEFQ
;
A
#
# COMPACT_ATOMS: atom_id res chain seq x y z
N MET A 1 -8.51 13.87 13.68
CA MET A 1 -9.54 14.68 13.02
C MET A 1 -10.14 13.89 11.89
N LEU A 2 -11.47 13.76 11.82
CA LEU A 2 -12.14 13.11 10.71
C LEU A 2 -12.16 14.04 9.49
N THR A 3 -11.67 13.57 8.34
CA THR A 3 -11.60 14.36 7.11
C THR A 3 -12.73 13.98 6.15
N ALA A 4 -13.98 14.19 6.60
CA ALA A 4 -15.12 14.11 5.71
C ALA A 4 -15.19 15.39 4.84
N PRO A 5 -15.61 15.30 3.56
CA PRO A 5 -15.70 16.48 2.69
C PRO A 5 -16.54 17.62 3.26
N GLY A 6 -17.62 17.32 3.99
CA GLY A 6 -18.46 18.31 4.66
C GLY A 6 -17.80 19.07 5.81
N ASN A 7 -16.64 18.60 6.28
CA ASN A 7 -15.89 19.21 7.40
C ASN A 7 -14.77 20.14 6.93
N VAL A 8 -14.62 20.32 5.61
CA VAL A 8 -13.56 21.12 5.00
C VAL A 8 -14.19 22.10 4.02
N TYR A 9 -13.85 23.38 4.19
CA TYR A 9 -14.30 24.46 3.31
C TYR A 9 -13.09 25.17 2.72
N ILE A 10 -13.09 25.36 1.40
CA ILE A 10 -12.03 26.10 0.70
C ILE A 10 -12.52 27.52 0.44
N ARG A 11 -11.75 28.51 0.88
CA ARG A 11 -12.03 29.93 0.59
C ARG A 11 -10.77 30.65 0.14
N ARG A 12 -10.93 31.81 -0.49
CA ARG A 12 -9.80 32.73 -0.68
C ARG A 12 -9.35 33.30 0.66
N ASP A 13 -8.07 33.61 0.77
CA ASP A 13 -7.57 34.30 1.95
C ASP A 13 -8.27 35.65 2.10
N PRO A 14 -9.02 35.90 3.20
CA PRO A 14 -9.72 37.16 3.40
C PRO A 14 -8.76 38.36 3.53
N LYS A 15 -7.50 38.14 3.88
CA LYS A 15 -6.48 39.19 4.00
C LYS A 15 -5.83 39.54 2.65
N THR A 16 -5.68 38.55 1.77
CA THR A 16 -5.04 38.73 0.45
C THR A 16 -5.73 37.86 -0.62
N PRO A 17 -6.94 38.24 -1.06
CA PRO A 17 -7.80 37.38 -1.86
C PRO A 17 -7.36 37.32 -3.33
N THR A 18 -6.38 36.46 -3.63
CA THR A 18 -5.98 36.13 -5.01
C THR A 18 -6.47 34.73 -5.40
N LYS A 19 -6.51 34.43 -6.71
CA LYS A 19 -6.84 33.07 -7.20
C LYS A 19 -5.87 32.00 -6.66
N SER A 20 -4.62 32.36 -6.41
CA SER A 20 -3.57 31.47 -5.92
C SER A 20 -3.50 31.39 -4.40
N ASN A 21 -4.10 32.34 -3.67
CA ASN A 21 -4.06 32.35 -2.22
C ASN A 21 -5.37 31.85 -1.61
N VAL A 22 -5.42 30.55 -1.38
CA VAL A 22 -6.58 29.84 -0.83
C VAL A 22 -6.26 29.29 0.55
N GLN A 23 -7.28 29.31 1.42
CA GLN A 23 -7.26 28.74 2.76
C GLN A 23 -8.15 27.50 2.80
N ILE A 24 -7.67 26.48 3.50
CA ILE A 24 -8.46 25.32 3.90
C ILE A 24 -8.98 25.60 5.31
N VAL A 25 -10.29 25.74 5.43
CA VAL A 25 -10.98 25.95 6.70
C VAL A 25 -11.54 24.62 7.18
N LEU A 26 -11.19 24.25 8.40
CA LEU A 26 -11.64 23.04 9.06
C LEU A 26 -12.84 23.39 9.94
N LEU A 27 -14.00 22.82 9.65
CA LEU A 27 -15.26 23.18 10.32
C LEU A 27 -15.51 22.34 11.57
N ASP A 28 -15.14 21.06 11.53
CA ASP A 28 -15.41 20.10 12.60
C ASP A 28 -14.16 19.80 13.42
N HIS A 29 -14.31 19.87 14.74
CA HIS A 29 -13.24 19.66 15.72
C HIS A 29 -13.59 18.57 16.74
N GLY A 30 -14.67 17.82 16.51
CA GLY A 30 -15.24 16.89 17.50
C GLY A 30 -14.44 15.60 17.73
N LEU A 31 -13.48 15.26 16.85
CA LEU A 31 -12.73 14.01 16.98
C LEU A 31 -11.23 14.15 16.70
N TYR A 32 -10.54 14.74 17.67
CA TYR A 32 -9.08 14.67 17.76
C TYR A 32 -8.64 13.40 18.47
N VAL A 33 -7.59 12.80 17.91
CA VAL A 33 -6.95 11.63 18.48
C VAL A 33 -5.49 11.99 18.67
N THR A 34 -5.03 11.85 19.90
CA THR A 34 -3.62 12.02 20.24
C THR A 34 -2.94 10.66 20.18
N ILE A 35 -1.85 10.59 19.44
CA ILE A 35 -0.99 9.40 19.35
C ILE A 35 0.19 9.62 20.30
N ALA A 36 0.61 8.63 21.07
CA ALA A 36 1.75 8.78 21.98
C ALA A 36 3.04 9.14 21.20
N PRO A 37 3.98 9.92 21.77
CA PRO A 37 5.24 10.27 21.08
C PRO A 37 5.99 9.05 20.54
N LYS A 38 6.09 7.98 21.33
CA LYS A 38 6.68 6.70 20.95
C LYS A 38 6.01 6.10 19.72
N ASP A 39 4.68 6.04 19.70
CA ASP A 39 3.93 5.47 18.58
C ASP A 39 4.03 6.34 17.33
N ARG A 40 4.10 7.67 17.48
CA ARG A 40 4.33 8.59 16.34
C ARG A 40 5.70 8.37 15.73
N GLU A 41 6.73 8.20 16.55
CA GLU A 41 8.07 7.86 16.09
C GLU A 41 8.08 6.53 15.35
N ALA A 42 7.55 5.48 15.98
CA ALA A 42 7.47 4.14 15.40
C ALA A 42 6.67 4.14 14.08
N LEU A 43 5.58 4.91 14.00
CA LEU A 43 4.81 5.06 12.77
C LEU A 43 5.62 5.73 11.65
N CYS A 44 6.36 6.80 11.97
CA CYS A 44 7.23 7.46 10.98
C CYS A 44 8.34 6.52 10.49
N GLN A 45 8.95 5.78 11.41
CA GLN A 45 10.00 4.83 11.09
C GLN A 45 9.48 3.62 10.31
N LEU A 46 8.29 3.12 10.63
CA LEU A 46 7.64 2.06 9.87
C LEU A 46 7.37 2.52 8.43
N TRP A 47 6.76 3.68 8.23
CA TRP A 47 6.54 4.25 6.90
C TRP A 47 7.85 4.40 6.11
N LYS A 48 8.89 4.94 6.74
CA LYS A 48 10.24 5.05 6.16
C LYS A 48 10.76 3.68 5.71
N SER A 49 10.60 2.67 6.56
CA SER A 49 11.07 1.30 6.30
C SER A 49 10.31 0.62 5.17
N ILE A 50 8.99 0.86 5.06
CA ILE A 50 8.16 0.37 3.94
C ILE A 50 8.70 0.90 2.61
N ILE A 51 9.01 2.19 2.55
CA ILE A 51 9.50 2.84 1.32
C ILE A 51 10.91 2.35 0.96
N LEU A 52 11.76 2.16 1.97
CA LEU A 52 13.11 1.63 1.79
C LEU A 52 13.15 0.11 1.55
N LYS A 53 12.02 -0.59 1.68
CA LYS A 53 11.93 -2.06 1.67
C LYS A 53 12.87 -2.69 2.71
N ASP A 54 13.03 -2.04 3.87
CA ASP A 54 13.84 -2.51 4.99
C ASP A 54 12.98 -3.43 5.88
N GLU A 55 12.96 -4.72 5.55
CA GLU A 55 12.12 -5.72 6.25
C GLU A 55 12.47 -5.82 7.73
N VAL A 56 13.76 -5.71 8.09
CA VAL A 56 14.21 -5.79 9.48
C VAL A 56 13.59 -4.68 10.30
N LYS A 57 13.63 -3.44 9.80
CA LYS A 57 13.00 -2.31 10.49
C LYS A 57 11.48 -2.35 10.40
N MET A 58 10.90 -2.83 9.30
CA MET A 58 9.44 -2.99 9.22
C MET A 58 8.94 -3.93 10.32
N LYS A 59 9.60 -5.07 10.53
CA LYS A 59 9.32 -6.01 11.62
C LYS A 59 9.48 -5.36 12.99
N GLN A 60 10.61 -4.71 13.23
CA GLN A 60 10.90 -4.01 14.48
C GLN A 60 9.82 -2.98 14.83
N TYR A 61 9.50 -2.06 13.91
CA TYR A 61 8.54 -0.99 14.19
C TYR A 61 7.09 -1.46 14.18
N SER A 62 6.77 -2.57 13.50
CA SER A 62 5.47 -3.24 13.66
C SER A 62 5.30 -3.75 15.09
N LEU A 63 6.33 -4.41 15.63
CA LEU A 63 6.32 -4.92 17.01
C LEU A 63 6.22 -3.79 18.05
N VAL A 64 6.92 -2.67 17.83
CA VAL A 64 6.80 -1.48 18.70
C VAL A 64 5.38 -0.93 18.70
N LEU A 65 4.67 -1.03 17.57
CA LEU A 65 3.27 -0.67 17.41
C LEU A 65 2.32 -1.82 17.75
N GLY A 66 2.76 -2.81 18.53
CA GLY A 66 1.93 -3.91 19.03
C GLY A 66 1.60 -5.01 18.03
N VAL A 67 1.95 -4.86 16.74
CA VAL A 67 1.65 -5.86 15.71
C VAL A 67 2.74 -6.92 15.67
N GLN A 68 2.33 -8.20 15.64
CA GLN A 68 3.24 -9.33 15.61
C GLN A 68 4.18 -9.31 14.40
N GLU A 69 5.42 -9.79 14.59
CA GLU A 69 6.42 -9.82 13.52
C GLU A 69 5.93 -10.55 12.26
N LYS A 70 5.20 -11.65 12.41
CA LYS A 70 4.65 -12.42 11.27
C LYS A 70 3.66 -11.63 10.40
N ASP A 71 2.98 -10.64 10.98
CA ASP A 71 1.91 -9.88 10.32
C ASP A 71 2.43 -8.51 9.81
N TYR A 72 3.75 -8.27 9.82
CA TYR A 72 4.36 -6.98 9.44
C TYR A 72 4.05 -6.56 7.99
N LEU A 73 4.03 -7.51 7.04
CA LEU A 73 3.66 -7.23 5.64
C LEU A 73 2.19 -6.86 5.53
N THR A 74 1.34 -7.49 6.33
CA THR A 74 -0.08 -7.15 6.40
C THR A 74 -0.27 -5.75 6.95
N PHE A 75 0.43 -5.42 8.02
CA PHE A 75 0.36 -4.09 8.59
C PHE A 75 0.86 -3.02 7.62
N ALA A 76 1.97 -3.27 6.94
CA ALA A 76 2.49 -2.38 5.91
C ALA A 76 1.53 -2.21 4.73
N THR A 77 0.85 -3.28 4.29
CA THR A 77 -0.16 -3.23 3.23
C THR A 77 -1.34 -2.34 3.64
N VAL A 78 -1.88 -2.58 4.84
CA VAL A 78 -3.03 -1.83 5.38
C VAL A 78 -2.67 -0.37 5.58
N LEU A 79 -1.51 -0.09 6.15
CA LEU A 79 -1.05 1.26 6.45
C LEU A 79 -0.74 2.08 5.20
N SER A 80 -0.04 1.48 4.23
CA SER A 80 0.31 2.15 2.97
C SER A 80 -0.87 2.27 2.00
N MET A 81 -1.95 1.50 2.25
CA MET A 81 -3.06 1.31 1.33
C MET A 81 -2.60 0.93 -0.08
N ARG A 82 -1.55 0.10 -0.15
CA ARG A 82 -0.97 -0.41 -1.38
C ARG A 82 -0.66 -1.90 -1.24
N PRO A 83 -0.85 -2.70 -2.29
CA PRO A 83 -0.42 -4.09 -2.29
C PRO A 83 1.10 -4.15 -2.05
N ILE A 84 1.50 -4.91 -1.03
CA ILE A 84 2.88 -5.31 -0.83
C ILE A 84 2.92 -6.81 -1.06
N HIS A 85 3.91 -7.27 -1.83
CA HIS A 85 4.07 -8.68 -2.13
C HIS A 85 4.22 -9.50 -0.83
N ARG A 86 3.59 -10.67 -0.79
CA ARG A 86 3.56 -11.57 0.36
C ARG A 86 3.87 -12.99 -0.13
N PRO A 87 4.60 -13.80 0.66
CA PRO A 87 4.87 -15.19 0.30
C PRO A 87 3.61 -16.02 0.03
N ILE A 88 2.49 -15.71 0.70
CA ILE A 88 1.21 -16.39 0.46
C ILE A 88 0.71 -16.21 -0.99
N HIS A 89 1.09 -15.13 -1.67
CA HIS A 89 0.74 -14.91 -3.08
C HIS A 89 1.50 -15.86 -4.02
N ASP A 90 2.66 -16.41 -3.60
CA ASP A 90 3.42 -17.37 -4.39
C ASP A 90 2.78 -18.77 -4.41
N LEU A 91 1.80 -19.00 -3.52
CA LEU A 91 0.97 -20.20 -3.57
C LEU A 91 0.00 -20.17 -4.75
N ALA A 92 -0.37 -18.99 -5.26
CA ALA A 92 -1.30 -18.85 -6.35
C ALA A 92 -0.56 -18.74 -7.69
N ILE A 93 -0.82 -19.67 -8.61
CA ILE A 93 -0.27 -19.63 -9.98
C ILE A 93 -1.38 -19.30 -10.97
N LEU A 94 -1.14 -18.30 -11.81
CA LEU A 94 -2.05 -17.90 -12.89
C LEU A 94 -2.18 -19.01 -13.96
N PRO A 95 -3.36 -19.18 -14.58
CA PRO A 95 -3.58 -20.22 -15.61
C PRO A 95 -2.54 -20.17 -16.73
N GLU A 96 -2.19 -18.98 -17.20
CA GLU A 96 -1.27 -18.80 -18.33
C GLU A 96 0.16 -19.26 -18.02
N ILE A 97 0.57 -19.18 -16.75
CA ILE A 97 1.85 -19.69 -16.28
C ILE A 97 1.74 -21.20 -16.09
N TRP A 98 0.64 -21.66 -15.47
CA TRP A 98 0.41 -23.06 -15.21
C TRP A 98 0.43 -23.91 -16.48
N ASP A 99 -0.31 -23.48 -17.49
CA ASP A 99 -0.55 -24.26 -18.69
C ASP A 99 0.70 -24.29 -19.61
N ARG A 100 1.69 -23.42 -19.34
CA ARG A 100 3.01 -23.43 -20.01
C ARG A 100 4.05 -24.31 -19.31
N MET A 101 3.82 -24.69 -18.05
CA MET A 101 4.74 -25.55 -17.31
C MET A 101 4.68 -26.99 -17.83
N SER A 102 5.84 -27.64 -17.86
CA SER A 102 5.93 -29.08 -18.14
C SER A 102 5.21 -29.91 -17.07
N PRO A 103 4.78 -31.16 -17.38
CA PRO A 103 4.13 -32.02 -16.40
C PRO A 103 4.94 -32.21 -15.10
N ASP A 104 6.27 -32.33 -15.21
CA ASP A 104 7.15 -32.50 -14.05
C ASP A 104 7.19 -31.24 -13.17
N GLU A 105 7.20 -30.04 -13.78
CA GLU A 105 7.12 -28.77 -13.06
C GLU A 105 5.77 -28.59 -12.35
N GLN A 106 4.67 -29.03 -12.98
CA GLN A 106 3.34 -29.00 -12.35
C GLN A 106 3.28 -29.93 -11.14
N ILE A 107 3.85 -31.13 -11.24
CA ILE A 107 3.92 -32.08 -10.12
C ILE A 107 4.76 -31.48 -8.98
N ALA A 108 5.92 -30.90 -9.28
CA ALA A 108 6.76 -30.23 -8.30
C ALA A 108 6.05 -29.02 -7.65
N ALA A 109 5.32 -28.22 -8.43
CA ALA A 109 4.54 -27.09 -7.93
C ALA A 109 3.43 -27.53 -6.97
N ARG A 110 2.72 -28.62 -7.28
CA ARG A 110 1.73 -29.22 -6.36
C ARG A 110 2.37 -29.76 -5.10
N ALA A 111 3.55 -30.38 -5.20
CA ALA A 111 4.31 -30.87 -4.04
C ALA A 111 4.75 -29.71 -3.12
N GLN A 112 4.95 -28.51 -3.67
CA GLN A 112 5.21 -27.27 -2.92
C GLN A 112 3.94 -26.58 -2.40
N GLY A 113 2.75 -27.17 -2.61
CA GLY A 113 1.48 -26.60 -2.16
C GLY A 113 0.95 -25.45 -3.02
N LYS A 114 1.46 -25.25 -4.23
CA LYS A 114 0.96 -24.22 -5.15
C LYS A 114 -0.35 -24.65 -5.81
N ILE A 115 -1.22 -23.67 -6.05
CA ILE A 115 -2.61 -23.80 -6.48
C ILE A 115 -2.77 -23.07 -7.82
N ARG A 116 -3.26 -23.78 -8.85
CA ARG A 116 -3.65 -23.17 -10.13
C ARG A 116 -4.95 -22.38 -9.92
N LEU A 117 -4.92 -21.09 -10.20
CA LEU A 117 -6.12 -20.25 -10.27
C LEU A 117 -6.90 -20.61 -11.55
N PRO A 118 -8.24 -20.70 -11.51
CA PRO A 118 -9.03 -20.82 -12.74
C PRO A 118 -9.07 -19.47 -13.48
N SER A 119 -9.20 -19.51 -14.80
CA SER A 119 -9.54 -18.29 -15.54
C SER A 119 -10.99 -17.87 -15.25
N GLU A 120 -11.34 -16.61 -15.51
CA GLU A 120 -12.71 -16.12 -15.31
C GLU A 120 -13.74 -16.95 -16.11
N LYS A 121 -13.43 -17.24 -17.38
CA LYS A 121 -14.28 -18.06 -18.26
C LYS A 121 -14.42 -19.49 -17.76
N GLU A 122 -13.32 -20.10 -17.29
CA GLU A 122 -13.35 -21.43 -16.67
C GLU A 122 -14.24 -21.41 -15.43
N PHE A 123 -14.04 -20.45 -14.53
CA PHE A 123 -14.80 -20.35 -13.30
C PHE A 123 -16.29 -20.16 -13.54
N LEU A 124 -16.69 -19.32 -14.51
CA LEU A 124 -18.10 -19.10 -14.84
C LEU A 124 -18.78 -20.38 -15.33
N ASN A 125 -18.10 -21.16 -16.18
CA ASN A 125 -18.61 -22.39 -16.79
C ASN A 125 -18.54 -23.63 -15.89
N MET A 126 -17.96 -23.52 -14.69
CA MET A 126 -17.86 -24.63 -13.75
C MET A 126 -19.19 -24.98 -13.08
N SER A 127 -19.38 -26.28 -12.83
CA SER A 127 -20.47 -26.78 -12.01
C SER A 127 -20.34 -26.30 -10.55
N PRO A 128 -21.44 -26.30 -9.78
CA PRO A 128 -21.38 -25.95 -8.35
C PRO A 128 -20.36 -26.77 -7.55
N GLN A 129 -20.17 -28.05 -7.91
CA GLN A 129 -19.21 -28.93 -7.24
C GLN A 129 -17.75 -28.54 -7.55
N GLN A 130 -17.45 -28.20 -8.80
CA GLN A 130 -16.12 -27.70 -9.20
C GLN A 130 -15.81 -26.36 -8.53
N LYS A 131 -16.79 -25.44 -8.50
CA LYS A 131 -16.68 -24.18 -7.76
C LYS A 131 -16.41 -24.41 -6.27
N MET A 132 -17.00 -25.44 -5.67
CA MET A 132 -16.80 -25.78 -4.27
C MET A 132 -15.40 -26.36 -4.00
N ALA A 133 -14.87 -27.19 -4.89
CA ALA A 133 -13.49 -27.69 -4.81
C ALA A 133 -12.48 -26.53 -4.89
N ILE A 134 -12.64 -25.63 -5.86
CA ILE A 134 -11.80 -24.44 -5.98
C ILE A 134 -11.92 -23.55 -4.76
N ARG A 135 -13.14 -23.30 -4.26
CA ARG A 135 -13.32 -22.55 -3.01
C ARG A 135 -12.52 -23.17 -1.86
N LYS A 136 -12.46 -24.50 -1.76
CA LYS A 136 -11.69 -25.20 -0.72
C LYS A 136 -10.19 -24.96 -0.85
N ASP A 137 -9.66 -24.90 -2.06
CA ASP A 137 -8.23 -24.63 -2.29
C ASP A 137 -7.90 -23.16 -1.94
N PHE A 138 -8.78 -22.25 -2.34
CA PHE A 138 -8.63 -20.81 -2.08
C PHE A 138 -8.91 -20.39 -0.64
N ILE A 139 -9.73 -21.16 0.09
CA ILE A 139 -10.13 -20.82 1.46
C ILE A 139 -8.91 -20.70 2.36
N VAL A 140 -7.84 -21.46 2.09
CA VAL A 140 -6.60 -21.43 2.87
C VAL A 140 -5.91 -20.07 2.71
N ILE A 141 -5.70 -19.61 1.47
CA ILE A 141 -5.07 -18.32 1.17
C ILE A 141 -5.93 -17.17 1.70
N PHE A 142 -7.24 -17.23 1.44
CA PHE A 142 -8.18 -16.20 1.85
C PHE A 142 -8.28 -16.09 3.37
N ASN A 143 -8.41 -17.22 4.07
CA ASN A 143 -8.47 -17.24 5.53
C ASN A 143 -7.16 -16.75 6.14
N ASP A 144 -6.00 -17.13 5.61
CA ASP A 144 -4.72 -16.63 6.12
C ASP A 144 -4.62 -15.09 6.01
N ILE A 145 -4.97 -14.54 4.85
CA ILE A 145 -4.99 -13.09 4.64
C ILE A 145 -6.00 -12.42 5.58
N GLN A 146 -7.22 -12.96 5.66
CA GLN A 146 -8.28 -12.41 6.50
C GLN A 146 -7.89 -12.44 7.98
N ASP A 147 -7.38 -13.57 8.47
CA ASP A 147 -6.95 -13.72 9.85
C ASP A 147 -5.76 -12.82 10.17
N SER A 148 -4.81 -12.68 9.25
CA SER A 148 -3.68 -11.76 9.40
C SER A 148 -4.15 -10.30 9.48
N VAL A 149 -5.12 -9.90 8.65
CA VAL A 149 -5.71 -8.56 8.70
C VAL A 149 -6.45 -8.34 10.02
N LEU A 150 -7.26 -9.29 10.45
CA LEU A 150 -8.01 -9.20 11.70
C LEU A 150 -7.08 -9.10 12.91
N ARG A 151 -6.03 -9.95 12.98
CA ARG A 151 -5.00 -9.87 14.02
C ARG A 151 -4.29 -8.52 14.02
N THR A 152 -3.85 -8.06 12.84
CA THR A 152 -3.19 -6.76 12.70
C THR A 152 -4.06 -5.61 13.24
N LEU A 153 -5.34 -5.58 12.85
CA LEU A 153 -6.28 -4.53 13.27
C LEU A 153 -6.62 -4.62 14.76
N HIS A 154 -6.63 -5.83 15.31
CA HIS A 154 -6.84 -6.08 16.73
C HIS A 154 -5.65 -5.61 17.57
N ASP A 155 -4.43 -5.94 17.14
CA ASP A 155 -3.21 -5.76 17.92
C ASP A 155 -2.65 -4.34 17.86
N MET A 156 -2.93 -3.59 16.78
CA MET A 156 -2.44 -2.22 16.63
C MET A 156 -3.12 -1.23 17.60
N PRO A 157 -2.43 -0.16 18.03
CA PRO A 157 -2.99 0.87 18.88
C PRO A 157 -4.29 1.45 18.31
N ARG A 158 -5.32 1.54 19.15
CA ARG A 158 -6.64 2.12 18.76
C ARG A 158 -6.53 3.48 18.07
N PRO A 159 -5.64 4.41 18.49
CA PRO A 159 -5.45 5.67 17.77
C PRO A 159 -5.10 5.53 16.29
N LEU A 160 -4.38 4.46 15.91
CA LEU A 160 -4.00 4.21 14.52
C LEU A 160 -5.18 3.75 13.65
N LEU A 161 -6.19 3.07 14.22
CA LEU A 161 -7.42 2.72 13.48
C LEU A 161 -8.12 3.98 12.95
N MET A 162 -8.09 5.04 13.75
CA MET A 162 -8.64 6.34 13.34
C MET A 162 -7.81 6.99 12.24
N ILE A 163 -6.48 6.79 12.22
CA ILE A 163 -5.63 7.22 11.11
C ILE A 163 -5.98 6.46 9.85
N LEU A 164 -6.11 5.12 9.91
CA LEU A 164 -6.50 4.31 8.76
C LEU A 164 -7.85 4.76 8.18
N ARG A 165 -8.84 5.01 9.04
CA ARG A 165 -10.14 5.56 8.61
C ARG A 165 -9.98 6.87 7.85
N ASN A 166 -9.15 7.79 8.34
CA ASN A 166 -8.92 9.08 7.68
C ASN A 166 -8.15 8.92 6.36
N LEU A 167 -7.14 8.05 6.32
CA LEU A 167 -6.39 7.75 5.09
C LEU A 167 -7.31 7.15 4.03
N ASN A 168 -8.24 6.26 4.42
CA ASN A 168 -9.24 5.70 3.53
C ASN A 168 -10.15 6.79 2.94
N GLN A 169 -10.60 7.74 3.77
CA GLN A 169 -11.42 8.88 3.32
C GLN A 169 -10.64 9.78 2.36
N ILE A 170 -9.40 10.16 2.70
CA ILE A 170 -8.54 10.97 1.85
C ILE A 170 -8.31 10.28 0.50
N ARG A 171 -8.02 8.96 0.52
CA ARG A 171 -7.87 8.17 -0.70
C ARG A 171 -9.12 8.20 -1.56
N SER A 172 -10.30 8.01 -0.96
CA SER A 172 -11.57 8.05 -1.70
C SER A 172 -11.77 9.41 -2.35
N THR A 173 -11.61 10.50 -1.60
CA THR A 173 -11.74 11.86 -2.13
C THR A 173 -10.76 12.12 -3.28
N ILE A 174 -9.50 11.72 -3.15
CA ILE A 174 -8.50 11.89 -4.24
C ILE A 174 -8.92 11.11 -5.48
N ARG A 175 -9.46 9.90 -5.32
CA ARG A 175 -9.97 9.09 -6.43
C ARG A 175 -11.16 9.77 -7.11
N ASP A 176 -12.09 10.32 -6.36
CA ASP A 176 -13.26 11.04 -6.90
C ASP A 176 -12.86 12.30 -7.70
N HIS A 177 -11.65 12.82 -7.46
CA HIS A 177 -11.06 13.95 -8.21
C HIS A 177 -10.07 13.51 -9.32
N GLY A 178 -10.05 12.23 -9.70
CA GLY A 178 -9.22 11.73 -10.80
C GLY A 178 -7.75 11.49 -10.45
N ASN A 179 -7.43 11.20 -9.17
CA ASN A 179 -6.09 10.80 -8.73
C ASN A 179 -4.95 11.81 -9.03
N LEU A 180 -5.25 13.11 -9.04
CA LEU A 180 -4.29 14.17 -9.38
C LEU A 180 -3.12 14.31 -8.39
N ILE A 181 -3.21 13.71 -7.20
CA ILE A 181 -2.25 13.90 -6.09
C ILE A 181 -1.58 12.57 -5.73
N ASP A 182 -0.25 12.54 -5.79
CA ASP A 182 0.55 11.42 -5.27
C ASP A 182 0.63 11.48 -3.74
N ARG A 183 -0.44 11.01 -3.08
CA ARG A 183 -0.51 10.92 -1.62
C ARG A 183 0.64 10.11 -1.02
N HIS A 184 1.13 9.10 -1.72
CA HIS A 184 2.16 8.21 -1.21
C HIS A 184 3.49 8.94 -1.07
N THR A 185 3.89 9.71 -2.09
CA THR A 185 5.09 10.56 -2.01
C THR A 185 4.96 11.63 -0.91
N ILE A 186 3.78 12.21 -0.72
CA ILE A 186 3.54 13.20 0.36
C ILE A 186 3.67 12.55 1.75
N MET A 187 3.05 11.38 1.95
CA MET A 187 3.12 10.62 3.20
C MET A 187 4.55 10.15 3.49
N ALA A 188 5.26 9.68 2.46
CA ALA A 188 6.67 9.31 2.52
C ALA A 188 7.55 10.45 3.04
N ARG A 189 7.47 11.63 2.41
CA ARG A 189 8.22 12.81 2.82
C ARG A 189 7.91 13.22 4.25
N SER A 190 6.63 13.19 4.63
CA SER A 190 6.18 13.50 5.99
C SER A 190 6.75 12.53 7.02
N ALA A 191 6.77 11.23 6.71
CA ALA A 191 7.31 10.19 7.57
C ALA A 191 8.84 10.31 7.74
N ILE A 192 9.58 10.61 6.67
CA ILE A 192 11.05 10.82 6.74
C ILE A 192 11.38 12.03 7.63
N LEU A 193 10.68 13.14 7.41
CA LEU A 193 10.83 14.35 8.24
C LEU A 193 10.46 14.08 9.70
N GLY A 194 9.40 13.30 9.92
CA GLY A 194 8.95 12.86 11.24
C GLY A 194 9.98 11.98 11.94
N ALA A 195 10.50 10.96 11.26
CA ALA A 195 11.49 10.01 11.80
C ALA A 195 12.76 10.75 12.26
N ARG A 196 13.27 11.67 11.45
CA ARG A 196 14.43 12.50 11.82
C ARG A 196 14.20 13.35 13.06
N LYS A 197 13.00 13.91 13.23
CA LYS A 197 12.67 14.75 14.39
C LYS A 197 12.88 13.98 15.70
N TYR A 198 12.65 12.67 15.70
CA TYR A 198 12.85 11.82 16.87
C TYR A 198 14.29 11.32 17.00
N GLU A 199 14.94 10.94 15.89
CA GLU A 199 16.36 10.50 15.90
C GLU A 199 17.32 11.62 16.36
N ARG A 200 17.06 12.88 15.98
CA ARG A 200 17.90 14.03 16.34
C ARG A 200 17.05 15.24 16.72
N PRO A 201 16.72 15.41 18.01
CA PRO A 201 15.93 16.55 18.48
C PRO A 201 16.70 17.88 18.39
N GLN A 202 18.03 17.86 18.46
CA GLN A 202 18.87 19.05 18.27
C GLN A 202 19.03 19.37 16.78
N ARG A 203 18.66 20.58 16.37
CA ARG A 203 18.65 21.00 14.96
C ARG A 203 19.89 21.83 14.62
N LEU A 204 21.04 21.18 14.47
CA LEU A 204 22.22 21.87 13.94
C LEU A 204 22.04 22.12 12.44
N PHE A 205 22.74 23.12 11.90
CA PHE A 205 22.69 23.42 10.45
C PHE A 205 23.08 22.22 9.59
N LYS A 206 24.05 21.42 10.04
CA LYS A 206 24.45 20.16 9.40
C LYS A 206 23.27 19.18 9.29
N ASP A 207 22.41 19.08 10.31
CA ASP A 207 21.26 18.18 10.28
C ASP A 207 20.22 18.60 9.23
N ARG A 208 20.10 19.90 8.91
CA ARG A 208 19.24 20.38 7.82
C ARG A 208 19.78 19.96 6.45
N ILE A 209 21.10 20.01 6.25
CA ILE A 209 21.74 19.57 5.00
C ILE A 209 21.54 18.07 4.84
N TYR A 210 21.84 17.28 5.87
CA TYR A 210 21.63 15.84 5.84
C TYR A 210 20.16 15.48 5.62
N ALA A 211 19.21 16.23 6.18
CA ALA A 211 17.78 15.98 5.96
C ALA A 211 17.38 16.21 4.50
N ARG A 212 17.93 17.25 3.86
CA ARG A 212 17.71 17.49 2.42
C ARG A 212 18.36 16.40 1.56
N LEU A 213 19.57 15.98 1.89
CA LEU A 213 20.24 14.89 1.19
C LEU A 213 19.46 13.57 1.32
N GLU A 214 19.00 13.25 2.53
CA GLU A 214 18.18 12.06 2.74
C GLU A 214 16.87 12.15 1.94
N LEU A 215 16.11 13.25 2.06
CA LEU A 215 14.92 13.47 1.25
C LEU A 215 15.18 13.37 -0.26
N PHE A 216 16.31 13.87 -0.73
CA PHE A 216 16.71 13.76 -2.13
C PHE A 216 16.98 12.31 -2.53
N MET A 217 17.74 11.56 -1.72
CA MET A 217 17.95 10.13 -1.94
C MET A 217 16.62 9.36 -1.97
N PHE A 218 15.68 9.73 -1.09
CA PHE A 218 14.33 9.15 -1.09
C PHE A 218 13.55 9.50 -2.36
N ASP A 219 13.61 10.75 -2.80
CA ASP A 219 12.97 11.17 -4.05
C ASP A 219 13.56 10.40 -5.26
N LEU A 220 14.86 10.10 -5.24
CA LEU A 220 15.51 9.23 -6.25
C LEU A 220 15.01 7.78 -6.18
N ILE A 221 14.83 7.21 -4.98
CA ILE A 221 14.26 5.86 -4.82
C ILE A 221 12.82 5.83 -5.36
N LEU A 222 11.99 6.80 -4.97
CA LEU A 222 10.62 6.91 -5.47
C LEU A 222 10.57 7.15 -6.98
N PHE A 223 11.53 7.91 -7.53
CA PHE A 223 11.67 8.12 -8.96
C PHE A 223 12.05 6.85 -9.69
N LYS A 224 13.04 6.10 -9.18
CA LYS A 224 13.42 4.79 -9.70
C LYS A 224 12.22 3.84 -9.72
N ASP A 225 11.48 3.75 -8.61
CA ASP A 225 10.27 2.92 -8.52
C ASP A 225 9.19 3.34 -9.52
N ARG A 226 8.96 4.65 -9.71
CA ARG A 226 8.04 5.15 -10.75
C ARG A 226 8.53 4.79 -12.14
N MET A 227 9.83 4.94 -12.39
CA MET A 227 10.42 4.66 -13.69
C MET A 227 10.38 3.18 -14.03
N GLU A 228 10.66 2.32 -13.06
CA GLU A 228 10.55 0.87 -13.22
C GLU A 228 9.11 0.46 -13.55
N ARG A 229 8.11 0.98 -12.83
CA ARG A 229 6.70 0.73 -13.16
C ARG A 229 6.32 1.26 -14.53
N TRP A 230 6.76 2.47 -14.88
CA TRP A 230 6.49 3.06 -16.20
C TRP A 230 7.13 2.24 -17.33
N LEU A 231 8.38 1.81 -17.16
CA LEU A 231 9.08 0.95 -18.12
C LEU A 231 8.36 -0.40 -18.26
N LYS A 232 8.00 -1.05 -17.15
CA LYS A 232 7.23 -2.30 -17.16
C LYS A 232 5.89 -2.12 -17.88
N TYR A 233 5.16 -1.04 -17.60
CA TYR A 233 3.90 -0.72 -18.27
C TYR A 233 4.08 -0.47 -19.77
N LYS A 234 5.11 0.28 -20.17
CA LYS A 234 5.41 0.53 -21.59
C LYS A 234 5.81 -0.75 -22.31
N LEU A 235 6.69 -1.55 -21.71
CA LEU A 235 7.09 -2.86 -22.23
C LEU A 235 5.86 -3.77 -22.36
N PHE A 236 4.99 -3.78 -21.36
CA PHE A 236 3.76 -4.56 -21.39
C PHE A 236 2.84 -4.12 -22.54
N LYS A 237 2.60 -2.82 -22.73
CA LYS A 237 1.85 -2.31 -23.88
C LYS A 237 2.46 -2.70 -25.22
N VAL A 238 3.78 -2.72 -25.32
CA VAL A 238 4.49 -3.20 -26.51
C VAL A 238 4.24 -4.70 -26.71
N LEU A 239 4.32 -5.52 -25.67
CA LEU A 239 4.06 -6.96 -25.75
C LEU A 239 2.62 -7.28 -26.16
N VAL A 240 1.64 -6.51 -25.68
CA VAL A 240 0.24 -6.62 -26.10
C VAL A 240 0.08 -6.23 -27.58
N LEU A 241 0.73 -5.15 -28.03
CA LEU A 241 0.71 -4.73 -29.43
C LEU A 241 1.26 -5.81 -30.37
N PHE A 242 2.30 -6.51 -29.95
CA PHE A 242 2.89 -7.64 -30.69
C PHE A 242 2.16 -8.97 -30.48
N GLY A 243 1.05 -8.99 -29.73
CA GLY A 243 0.22 -10.19 -29.55
C GLY A 243 0.82 -11.27 -28.62
N TYR A 244 1.88 -10.96 -27.87
CA TYR A 244 2.48 -11.90 -26.92
C TYR A 244 1.67 -12.04 -25.62
N VAL A 245 0.77 -11.09 -25.35
CA VAL A 245 -0.03 -11.00 -24.13
C VAL A 245 -1.48 -10.59 -24.48
N SER A 246 -2.49 -11.16 -23.81
CA SER A 246 -3.91 -10.92 -24.12
C SER A 246 -4.36 -9.52 -23.70
N LYS A 247 -5.26 -8.90 -24.45
CA LYS A 247 -5.84 -7.58 -24.10
C LYS A 247 -6.60 -7.58 -22.76
N GLU A 248 -7.14 -8.73 -22.35
CA GLU A 248 -7.84 -8.89 -21.06
C GLU A 248 -6.91 -8.61 -19.86
N THR A 249 -5.59 -8.81 -20.01
CA THR A 249 -4.60 -8.48 -18.97
C THR A 249 -4.19 -7.00 -18.95
N GLU A 250 -4.54 -6.21 -19.97
CA GLU A 250 -4.28 -4.76 -20.04
C GLU A 250 -5.19 -3.99 -19.07
N ASP A 251 -6.49 -4.32 -19.05
CA ASP A 251 -7.49 -3.67 -18.20
C ASP A 251 -7.22 -3.92 -16.70
N MET A 252 -6.75 -5.12 -16.32
CA MET A 252 -6.38 -5.42 -14.94
C MET A 252 -5.24 -4.52 -14.43
N ILE A 253 -4.28 -4.14 -15.28
CA ILE A 253 -3.12 -3.35 -14.84
C ILE A 253 -3.48 -1.88 -14.64
N GLU A 254 -4.44 -1.34 -15.42
CA GLU A 254 -4.91 0.04 -15.24
C GLU A 254 -5.66 0.23 -13.92
N GLU A 255 -6.30 -0.81 -13.39
CA GLU A 255 -7.00 -0.78 -12.09
C GLU A 255 -6.05 -0.75 -10.88
N PHE A 256 -4.80 -1.19 -11.04
CA PHE A 256 -3.77 -1.19 -9.98
C PHE A 256 -2.88 0.06 -9.93
N GLN A 257 -3.11 1.07 -10.78
CA GLN A 257 -2.41 2.37 -10.76
C GLN A 257 -3.04 3.38 -9.79
#